data_AF-A0A0D2C9G1-F1
#
_entry.id   AF-A0A0D2C9G1-F1
#
_cell.length_a   1.000
_cell.length_b   1.000
_cell.length_c   1.000
_cell.angle_alpha   90.00
_cell.angle_beta   90.00
_cell.angle_gamma   90.00
#
_symmetry.space_group_name_H-M   'P 1'
#
loop_
_entity.id
_entity.type
_entity.pdbx_description
1 polymer ?
#
loop_
_entity_poly.entity_id
_entity_poly.type
_entity_poly.pdbx_seq_one_letter_code
_entity_poly.pdbx_strand_id
1 'polypeptide(L)'
;MKRYMVDGRRPRYRYYELFDAGNIDDQGGVLDPNSPRAHYGKGNALFHVDSSFNPRRASFSLLRAVEIPPPGNGGNTDFADSRTAWDELDPEFQKELLEKDYVVHHSIAQSRKLGSPEFFKDLDPTNGGVMARHRLIQVHEPSGRRNIYIAAHSHHIEGIPKEESDALIKKLLDHITQKKYTTSVEWKNPSDMIIWDNRCTLHRANGGAFEGKYKRDLRRTTVHDDSSTAWGLNEVEDTENWVVNHDATRAAGQTK
;
A
#
# COMPACT_ATOMS: atom_id res chain seq x y z
N MET A 1 -9.41 -9.56 -4.93
CA MET A 1 -9.31 -8.56 -6.02
C MET A 1 -10.61 -8.21 -6.73
N LYS A 2 -11.56 -9.14 -6.94
CA LYS A 2 -12.87 -8.84 -7.57
C LYS A 2 -13.61 -7.65 -6.93
N ARG A 3 -13.43 -7.43 -5.63
CA ARG A 3 -14.03 -6.32 -4.86
C ARG A 3 -13.49 -4.93 -5.21
N TYR A 4 -12.28 -4.83 -5.78
CA TYR A 4 -11.73 -3.54 -6.28
C TYR A 4 -12.01 -3.32 -7.77
N MET A 5 -12.78 -4.22 -8.39
CA MET A 5 -13.27 -3.97 -9.74
C MET A 5 -14.65 -3.37 -9.63
N VAL A 6 -14.72 -2.06 -9.79
CA VAL A 6 -15.97 -1.29 -9.88
C VAL A 6 -16.16 -0.80 -11.30
N ASP A 7 -17.42 -0.51 -11.65
CA ASP A 7 -17.83 0.25 -12.83
C ASP A 7 -17.28 -0.25 -14.18
N GLY A 8 -17.40 -1.56 -14.44
CA GLY A 8 -17.15 -2.12 -15.79
C GLY A 8 -15.69 -2.25 -16.20
N ARG A 9 -14.73 -1.98 -15.29
CA ARG A 9 -13.30 -2.19 -15.52
C ARG A 9 -13.02 -3.60 -16.04
N ARG A 10 -12.55 -3.70 -17.29
CA ARG A 10 -12.15 -4.97 -17.90
C ARG A 10 -10.76 -5.34 -17.41
N PRO A 11 -10.58 -6.52 -16.80
CA PRO A 11 -9.25 -6.98 -16.45
C PRO A 11 -8.51 -7.31 -17.76
N ARG A 12 -7.24 -6.91 -17.88
CA ARG A 12 -6.38 -7.32 -19.00
C ARG A 12 -6.14 -8.83 -19.03
N TYR A 13 -6.35 -9.50 -17.90
CA TYR A 13 -6.07 -10.91 -17.70
C TYR A 13 -7.31 -11.67 -17.23
N ARG A 14 -7.35 -12.96 -17.54
CA ARG A 14 -8.41 -13.86 -17.08
C ARG A 14 -8.42 -14.05 -15.55
N TYR A 15 -7.26 -13.91 -14.91
CA TYR A 15 -7.07 -14.16 -13.49
C TYR A 15 -7.15 -12.86 -12.71
N TYR A 16 -8.11 -12.75 -11.80
CA TYR A 16 -8.25 -11.58 -10.92
C TYR A 16 -7.12 -11.48 -9.91
N GLU A 17 -6.40 -12.57 -9.68
CA GLU A 17 -5.25 -12.69 -8.79
C GLU A 17 -4.02 -11.98 -9.36
N LEU A 18 -4.03 -11.64 -10.66
CA LEU A 18 -2.95 -10.92 -11.31
C LEU A 18 -3.27 -9.43 -11.44
N PHE A 19 -2.62 -8.62 -10.61
CA PHE A 19 -2.77 -7.18 -10.55
C PHE A 19 -1.84 -6.49 -11.54
N ASP A 20 -2.35 -5.46 -12.19
CA ASP A 20 -1.58 -4.54 -13.01
C ASP A 20 -0.98 -3.42 -12.14
N ALA A 21 0.30 -3.57 -11.80
CA ALA A 21 1.07 -2.63 -10.99
C ALA A 21 1.87 -1.61 -11.84
N GLY A 22 1.60 -1.61 -13.15
CA GLY A 22 2.24 -0.77 -14.14
C GLY A 22 1.44 0.46 -14.55
N ASN A 23 1.95 1.14 -15.58
CA ASN A 23 1.27 2.26 -16.25
C ASN A 23 0.67 1.82 -17.60
N ILE A 24 -0.02 0.68 -17.64
CA ILE A 24 -0.56 0.11 -18.87
C ILE A 24 -2.07 0.30 -18.91
N ASP A 25 -2.60 0.89 -19.99
CA ASP A 25 -4.05 1.01 -20.22
C ASP A 25 -4.70 -0.36 -20.53
N ASP A 26 -6.01 -0.40 -20.72
CA ASP A 26 -6.75 -1.64 -21.01
C ASP A 26 -6.44 -2.25 -22.40
N GLN A 27 -5.91 -1.45 -23.32
CA GLN A 27 -5.48 -1.85 -24.67
C GLN A 27 -4.00 -2.26 -24.74
N GLY A 28 -3.25 -2.17 -23.63
CA GLY A 28 -1.83 -2.50 -23.58
C GLY A 28 -0.89 -1.35 -23.94
N GLY A 29 -1.41 -0.13 -24.09
CA GLY A 29 -0.68 1.13 -24.33
C GLY A 29 -0.19 1.79 -23.05
N VAL A 30 0.44 2.96 -23.19
CA VAL A 30 0.86 3.77 -22.04
C VAL A 30 -0.35 4.50 -21.48
N LEU A 31 -0.61 4.33 -20.18
CA LEU A 31 -1.70 4.97 -19.48
C LEU A 31 -1.54 6.51 -19.48
N ASP A 32 -2.59 7.23 -19.86
CA ASP A 32 -2.64 8.69 -19.76
C ASP A 32 -2.44 9.14 -18.29
N PRO A 33 -1.39 9.94 -17.98
CA PRO A 33 -1.11 10.43 -16.63
C PRO A 33 -2.23 11.23 -15.97
N ASN A 34 -3.14 11.80 -16.77
CA ASN A 34 -4.30 12.57 -16.29
C ASN A 34 -5.57 11.72 -16.16
N SER A 35 -5.52 10.44 -16.55
CA SER A 35 -6.68 9.55 -16.40
C SER A 35 -7.01 9.31 -14.92
N PRO A 36 -8.29 9.07 -14.59
CA PRO A 36 -8.68 8.69 -13.23
C PRO A 36 -7.89 7.50 -12.67
N ARG A 37 -7.56 6.53 -13.53
CA ARG A 37 -6.73 5.37 -13.18
C ARG A 37 -5.30 5.77 -12.81
N ALA A 38 -4.68 6.71 -13.54
CA ALA A 38 -3.35 7.20 -13.21
C ALA A 38 -3.36 7.94 -11.87
N HIS A 39 -4.35 8.82 -11.63
CA HIS A 39 -4.53 9.48 -10.34
C HIS A 39 -4.71 8.50 -9.19
N TYR A 40 -5.51 7.45 -9.37
CA TYR A 40 -5.63 6.37 -8.39
C TYR A 40 -4.30 5.63 -8.15
N GLY A 41 -3.52 5.40 -9.21
CA GLY A 41 -2.21 4.75 -9.16
C GLY A 41 -1.15 5.54 -8.39
N LYS A 42 -1.27 6.87 -8.27
CA LYS A 42 -0.31 7.72 -7.52
C LYS A 42 -0.17 7.33 -6.05
N GLY A 43 -1.18 6.67 -5.47
CA GLY A 43 -1.06 6.11 -4.12
C GLY A 43 0.07 5.08 -3.98
N ASN A 44 0.46 4.40 -5.07
CA ASN A 44 1.58 3.46 -5.06
C ASN A 44 2.96 4.14 -4.96
N ALA A 45 3.05 5.46 -5.19
CA ALA A 45 4.26 6.25 -5.00
C ALA A 45 4.51 6.64 -3.54
N LEU A 46 3.54 6.37 -2.66
CA LEU A 46 3.68 6.52 -1.22
C LEU A 46 4.15 5.21 -0.60
N PHE A 47 4.97 5.28 0.46
CA PHE A 47 5.37 4.09 1.21
C PHE A 47 4.13 3.43 1.83
N HIS A 48 3.87 2.19 1.45
CA HIS A 48 2.68 1.46 1.85
C HIS A 48 2.96 -0.02 2.06
N VAL A 49 2.00 -0.68 2.73
CA VAL A 49 1.94 -2.12 2.91
C VAL A 49 0.76 -2.64 2.11
N ASP A 50 1.01 -3.62 1.23
CA ASP A 50 -0.05 -4.14 0.36
C ASP A 50 -1.22 -4.67 1.18
N SER A 51 -2.42 -4.27 0.78
CA SER A 51 -3.66 -4.78 1.37
C SER A 51 -3.76 -4.54 2.89
N SER A 52 -3.00 -3.62 3.49
CA SER A 52 -3.17 -3.29 4.91
C SER A 52 -4.53 -2.66 5.22
N PHE A 53 -5.28 -2.23 4.20
CA PHE A 53 -6.68 -1.77 4.30
C PHE A 53 -7.70 -2.92 4.20
N ASN A 54 -7.26 -4.18 4.18
CA ASN A 54 -8.10 -5.37 4.18
C ASN A 54 -8.14 -6.04 5.56
N PRO A 55 -9.24 -6.74 5.90
CA PRO A 55 -9.36 -7.39 7.19
C PRO A 55 -8.28 -8.47 7.36
N ARG A 56 -8.08 -9.29 6.32
CA ARG A 56 -6.93 -10.18 6.21
C ARG A 56 -5.79 -9.47 5.50
N ARG A 57 -4.63 -9.41 6.16
CA ARG A 57 -3.40 -8.81 5.61
C ARG A 57 -2.85 -9.62 4.44
N ALA A 58 -1.98 -8.99 3.66
CA ALA A 58 -1.08 -9.68 2.76
C ALA A 58 0.16 -10.19 3.51
N SER A 59 0.67 -11.36 3.11
CA SER A 59 2.03 -11.80 3.44
C SER A 59 2.97 -11.38 2.31
N PHE A 60 3.25 -12.27 1.37
CA PHE A 60 4.18 -11.99 0.29
C PHE A 60 3.50 -11.35 -0.90
N SER A 61 4.16 -10.36 -1.48
CA SER A 61 3.84 -9.86 -2.82
C SER A 61 4.95 -10.27 -3.77
N LEU A 62 4.54 -10.79 -4.94
CA LEU A 62 5.42 -11.24 -5.99
C LEU A 62 5.17 -10.34 -7.20
N LEU A 63 6.16 -9.53 -7.57
CA LEU A 63 6.07 -8.57 -8.65
C LEU A 63 7.05 -8.96 -9.74
N ARG A 64 6.56 -9.15 -10.96
CA ARG A 64 7.36 -9.53 -12.13
C ARG A 64 7.35 -8.43 -13.17
N ALA A 65 8.53 -8.10 -13.68
CA ALA A 65 8.69 -7.23 -14.84
C ALA A 65 8.33 -7.96 -16.14
N VAL A 66 7.50 -7.32 -16.97
CA VAL A 66 7.22 -7.77 -18.34
C VAL A 66 7.84 -6.81 -19.34
N GLU A 67 7.67 -5.52 -19.10
CA GLU A 67 8.29 -4.45 -19.87
C GLU A 67 8.68 -3.35 -18.89
N ILE A 68 9.86 -2.79 -19.05
CA ILE A 68 10.40 -1.77 -18.16
C ILE A 68 10.87 -0.56 -18.96
N PRO A 69 10.86 0.65 -18.37
CA PRO A 69 11.43 1.82 -19.01
C PRO A 69 12.92 1.62 -19.36
N PRO A 70 13.46 2.35 -20.35
CA PRO A 70 14.89 2.35 -20.60
C PRO A 70 15.68 2.80 -19.36
N PRO A 71 16.90 2.28 -19.15
CA PRO A 71 17.73 2.66 -18.01
C PRO A 71 17.85 4.17 -17.82
N GLY A 72 17.85 4.63 -16.57
CA GLY A 72 17.92 6.05 -16.22
C GLY A 72 16.60 6.82 -16.28
N ASN A 73 15.48 6.19 -16.63
CA ASN A 73 14.16 6.85 -16.67
C ASN A 73 13.33 6.69 -15.39
N GLY A 74 13.89 6.08 -14.34
CA GLY A 74 13.19 5.81 -13.07
C GLY A 74 12.33 4.54 -13.11
N GLY A 75 11.33 4.45 -12.23
CA GLY A 75 10.45 3.27 -12.15
C GLY A 75 10.93 2.16 -11.21
N ASN A 76 11.97 2.41 -10.42
CA ASN A 76 12.46 1.51 -9.37
C ASN A 76 11.37 1.15 -8.36
N THR A 77 11.65 0.17 -7.50
CA THR A 77 10.82 -0.13 -6.34
C THR A 77 11.64 0.08 -5.09
N ASP A 78 11.20 1.01 -4.25
CA ASP A 78 11.86 1.29 -2.98
C ASP A 78 11.19 0.46 -1.88
N PHE A 79 11.99 -0.02 -0.93
CA PHE A 79 11.55 -0.78 0.24
C PHE A 79 12.04 -0.11 1.51
N ALA A 80 11.28 -0.21 2.59
CA ALA A 80 11.65 0.25 3.93
C ALA A 80 11.57 -0.92 4.92
N ASP A 81 12.64 -1.17 5.69
CA ASP A 81 12.66 -2.19 6.75
C ASP A 81 12.09 -1.63 8.05
N SER A 82 10.83 -1.97 8.32
CA SER A 82 10.12 -1.51 9.52
C SER A 82 10.61 -2.17 10.82
N ARG A 83 11.41 -3.25 10.74
CA ARG A 83 12.00 -3.93 11.90
C ARG A 83 13.25 -3.20 12.37
N THR A 84 14.13 -2.85 11.45
CA THR A 84 15.33 -2.04 11.77
C THR A 84 14.91 -0.67 12.27
N ALA A 85 13.87 -0.09 11.66
CA ALA A 85 13.29 1.15 12.16
C ALA A 85 12.70 1.01 13.57
N TRP A 86 12.07 -0.12 13.90
CA TRP A 86 11.65 -0.40 15.28
C TRP A 86 12.85 -0.45 16.23
N ASP A 87 13.85 -1.28 15.94
CA ASP A 87 15.01 -1.50 16.81
C ASP A 87 15.77 -0.21 17.14
N GLU A 88 15.81 0.74 16.20
CA GLU A 88 16.50 2.03 16.34
C GLU A 88 15.61 3.19 16.83
N LEU A 89 14.36 2.93 17.22
CA LEU A 89 13.56 3.93 17.95
C LEU A 89 14.17 4.21 19.33
N ASP A 90 13.93 5.44 19.82
CA ASP A 90 14.24 5.80 21.19
C ASP A 90 13.60 4.78 22.18
N PRO A 91 14.36 4.24 23.16
CA PRO A 91 13.87 3.19 24.05
C PRO A 91 12.67 3.58 24.91
N GLU A 92 12.59 4.83 25.37
CA GLU A 92 11.43 5.30 26.14
C GLU A 92 10.21 5.39 25.23
N PHE A 93 10.39 5.83 23.98
CA PHE A 93 9.31 5.83 23.01
C PHE A 93 8.88 4.40 22.60
N GLN A 94 9.80 3.45 22.47
CA GLN A 94 9.45 2.03 22.27
C GLN A 94 8.57 1.52 23.41
N LYS A 95 8.96 1.80 24.67
CA LYS A 95 8.21 1.41 25.86
C LYS A 95 6.81 2.02 25.86
N GLU A 96 6.69 3.32 25.57
CA GLU A 96 5.40 4.00 25.45
C GLU A 96 4.51 3.31 24.41
N LEU A 97 5.02 3.06 23.21
CA LEU A 97 4.24 2.43 22.14
C LEU A 97 3.77 1.01 22.50
N LEU A 98 4.57 0.26 23.26
CA LEU A 98 4.20 -1.08 23.76
C LEU A 98 3.17 -1.01 24.87
N GLU A 99 3.28 -0.05 25.80
CA GLU A 99 2.34 0.13 26.90
C GLU A 99 0.97 0.63 26.40
N LYS A 100 0.97 1.51 25.40
CA LYS A 100 -0.26 2.06 24.81
C LYS A 100 -0.97 1.09 23.88
N ASP A 101 -0.24 0.15 23.29
CA ASP A 101 -0.78 -0.91 22.41
C ASP A 101 -1.72 -0.38 21.32
N TYR A 102 -1.31 0.72 20.67
CA TYR A 102 -2.15 1.46 19.73
C TYR A 102 -2.69 0.59 18.59
N VAL A 103 -3.97 0.82 18.26
CA VAL A 103 -4.65 0.22 17.10
C VAL A 103 -4.77 1.27 16.00
N VAL A 104 -4.29 0.94 14.81
CA VAL A 104 -4.34 1.80 13.62
C VAL A 104 -5.44 1.30 12.70
N HIS A 105 -6.26 2.23 12.23
CA HIS A 105 -7.24 2.00 11.18
C HIS A 105 -6.64 2.31 9.81
N HIS A 106 -6.78 1.38 8.87
CA HIS A 106 -6.24 1.49 7.52
C HIS A 106 -7.36 1.61 6.47
N SER A 107 -7.22 2.59 5.58
CA SER A 107 -8.15 2.87 4.48
C SER A 107 -7.41 3.06 3.17
N ILE A 108 -7.91 2.44 2.10
CA ILE A 108 -7.36 2.70 0.76
C ILE A 108 -7.58 4.16 0.35
N ALA A 109 -8.74 4.72 0.67
CA ALA A 109 -9.14 6.08 0.33
C ALA A 109 -8.17 7.12 0.89
N GLN A 110 -7.64 6.87 2.10
CA GLN A 110 -6.59 7.68 2.72
C GLN A 110 -5.38 7.84 1.78
N SER A 111 -4.81 6.72 1.33
CA SER A 111 -3.64 6.75 0.43
C SER A 111 -3.93 7.39 -0.94
N ARG A 112 -5.17 7.27 -1.44
CA ARG A 112 -5.57 7.87 -2.72
C ARG A 112 -5.66 9.38 -2.60
N LYS A 113 -6.29 9.88 -1.54
CA LYS A 113 -6.34 11.30 -1.22
C LYS A 113 -4.93 11.87 -1.01
N LEU A 114 -4.07 11.18 -0.26
CA LEU A 114 -2.68 11.61 -0.08
C LEU A 114 -1.88 11.62 -1.40
N GLY A 115 -2.06 10.63 -2.26
CA GLY A 115 -1.31 10.51 -3.52
C GLY A 115 -1.78 11.46 -4.63
N SER A 116 -3.02 11.93 -4.57
CA SER A 116 -3.59 12.85 -5.55
C SER A 116 -4.68 13.76 -4.94
N PRO A 117 -4.28 14.69 -4.07
CA PRO A 117 -5.20 15.46 -3.22
C PRO A 117 -6.23 16.28 -4.01
N GLU A 118 -5.81 16.95 -5.08
CA GLU A 118 -6.73 17.77 -5.89
C GLU A 118 -7.78 16.93 -6.62
N PHE A 119 -7.38 15.78 -7.16
CA PHE A 119 -8.31 14.89 -7.86
C PHE A 119 -9.31 14.24 -6.90
N PHE A 120 -8.86 13.90 -5.69
CA PHE A 120 -9.68 13.24 -4.65
C PHE A 120 -10.05 14.22 -3.51
N LYS A 121 -10.21 15.51 -3.80
CA LYS A 121 -10.52 16.52 -2.78
C LYS A 121 -11.84 16.22 -2.06
N ASP A 122 -12.82 15.75 -2.82
CA ASP A 122 -14.19 15.43 -2.37
C ASP A 122 -14.31 13.99 -1.84
N LEU A 123 -13.22 13.20 -1.89
CA LEU A 123 -13.18 11.87 -1.30
C LEU A 123 -13.13 12.00 0.22
N ASP A 124 -14.17 11.51 0.89
CA ASP A 124 -14.16 11.31 2.33
C ASP A 124 -13.64 9.90 2.65
N PRO A 125 -12.44 9.77 3.24
CA PRO A 125 -11.88 8.46 3.56
C PRO A 125 -12.62 7.73 4.68
N THR A 126 -13.51 8.42 5.42
CA THR A 126 -14.35 7.86 6.50
C THR A 126 -15.71 7.35 6.02
N ASN A 127 -16.19 7.84 4.88
CA ASN A 127 -17.55 7.52 4.42
C ASN A 127 -17.64 6.12 3.80
N GLY A 128 -18.72 5.40 4.10
CA GLY A 128 -19.19 4.25 3.32
C GLY A 128 -18.33 2.96 3.33
N GLY A 129 -17.35 2.80 4.23
CA GLY A 129 -16.55 1.58 4.29
C GLY A 129 -15.93 1.25 5.66
N VAL A 130 -15.75 -0.04 5.93
CA VAL A 130 -15.07 -0.53 7.14
C VAL A 130 -13.55 -0.39 6.94
N MET A 131 -12.85 0.16 7.94
CA MET A 131 -11.39 0.28 7.93
C MET A 131 -10.74 -0.89 8.65
N ALA A 132 -9.61 -1.37 8.13
CA ALA A 132 -8.94 -2.52 8.72
C ALA A 132 -8.20 -2.10 9.98
N ARG A 133 -8.36 -2.87 11.06
CA ARG A 133 -7.79 -2.60 12.37
C ARG A 133 -6.58 -3.50 12.61
N HIS A 134 -5.44 -2.87 12.82
CA HIS A 134 -4.17 -3.55 13.07
C HIS A 134 -3.43 -2.89 14.22
N ARG A 135 -2.77 -3.69 15.06
CA ARG A 135 -1.86 -3.15 16.07
C ARG A 135 -0.71 -2.42 15.39
N LEU A 136 -0.33 -1.27 15.93
CA LEU A 136 0.76 -0.45 15.43
C LEU A 136 2.10 -1.17 15.54
N ILE A 137 2.35 -1.85 16.66
CA ILE A 137 3.55 -2.65 16.87
C ILE A 137 3.19 -4.13 16.77
N GLN A 138 3.91 -4.86 15.92
CA GLN A 138 3.64 -6.26 15.64
C GLN A 138 4.90 -7.11 15.80
N VAL A 139 4.74 -8.40 16.08
CA VAL A 139 5.83 -9.37 16.02
C VAL A 139 5.77 -10.07 14.66
N HIS A 140 6.86 -9.97 13.91
CA HIS A 140 7.06 -10.73 12.69
C HIS A 140 7.43 -12.17 13.07
N GLU A 141 6.43 -13.05 13.15
CA GLU A 141 6.55 -14.43 13.63
C GLU A 141 7.74 -15.20 13.04
N PRO A 142 7.99 -15.20 11.71
CA PRO A 142 9.09 -15.98 11.14
C PRO A 142 10.48 -15.58 11.65
N SER A 143 10.67 -14.33 12.10
CA SER A 143 11.98 -13.86 12.60
C SER A 143 11.99 -13.48 14.07
N GLY A 144 10.84 -13.51 14.77
CA GLY A 144 10.70 -13.06 16.15
C GLY A 144 10.95 -11.56 16.38
N ARG A 145 11.14 -10.77 15.31
CA ARG A 145 11.46 -9.34 15.41
C ARG A 145 10.18 -8.51 15.54
N ARG A 146 10.21 -7.45 16.33
CA ARG A 146 9.15 -6.45 16.32
C ARG A 146 9.27 -5.54 15.09
N ASN A 147 8.15 -4.98 14.66
CA ASN A 147 8.09 -4.03 13.56
C ASN A 147 6.99 -2.98 13.80
N ILE A 148 7.11 -1.84 13.12
CA ILE A 148 6.11 -0.78 13.09
C ILE A 148 5.21 -0.99 11.88
N TYR A 149 3.98 -1.44 12.11
CA TYR A 149 2.98 -1.70 11.09
C TYR A 149 2.14 -0.44 10.81
N ILE A 150 2.67 0.43 9.95
CA ILE A 150 2.04 1.67 9.51
C ILE A 150 2.24 1.83 8.00
N ALA A 151 1.39 2.61 7.33
CA ALA A 151 1.43 2.78 5.88
C ALA A 151 0.80 4.12 5.47
N ALA A 152 0.95 4.50 4.20
CA ALA A 152 0.12 5.57 3.61
C ALA A 152 -1.40 5.28 3.69
N HIS A 153 -1.79 4.05 4.01
CA HIS A 153 -3.16 3.66 4.29
C HIS A 153 -3.63 4.01 5.71
N SER A 154 -2.72 4.25 6.64
CA SER A 154 -3.03 4.56 8.04
C SER A 154 -3.81 5.87 8.12
N HIS A 155 -5.07 5.76 8.51
CA HIS A 155 -6.00 6.87 8.58
C HIS A 155 -5.99 7.54 9.95
N HIS A 156 -6.17 6.74 11.00
CA HIS A 156 -6.18 7.23 12.38
C HIS A 156 -5.82 6.13 13.38
N ILE A 157 -5.49 6.53 14.60
CA ILE A 157 -5.28 5.66 15.75
C ILE A 157 -6.53 5.70 16.64
N GLU A 158 -6.99 4.53 17.05
CA GLU A 158 -8.18 4.37 17.88
C GLU A 158 -7.94 4.95 19.28
N GLY A 159 -8.95 5.64 19.82
CA GLY A 159 -8.97 6.06 21.22
C GLY A 159 -8.12 7.29 21.58
N ILE A 160 -7.52 7.98 20.60
CA ILE A 160 -6.78 9.24 20.82
C ILE A 160 -7.32 10.39 19.96
N PRO A 161 -7.10 11.66 20.35
CA PRO A 161 -7.48 12.83 19.55
C PRO A 161 -6.89 12.80 18.14
N LYS A 162 -7.62 13.39 17.18
CA LYS A 162 -7.24 13.37 15.77
C LYS A 162 -5.85 13.99 15.54
N GLU A 163 -5.58 15.12 16.18
CA GLU A 163 -4.33 15.85 16.03
C GLU A 163 -3.14 15.02 16.55
N GLU A 164 -3.33 14.32 17.67
CA GLU A 164 -2.33 13.41 18.25
C GLU A 164 -2.10 12.18 17.34
N SER A 165 -3.20 11.61 16.83
CA SER A 165 -3.17 10.51 15.86
C SER A 165 -2.38 10.89 14.59
N ASP A 166 -2.72 12.02 13.97
CA ASP A 166 -2.07 12.49 12.75
C ASP A 166 -0.58 12.77 12.99
N ALA A 167 -0.25 13.41 14.13
CA ALA A 167 1.13 13.70 14.51
C ALA A 167 1.95 12.41 14.73
N LEU A 168 1.38 11.41 15.40
CA LEU A 168 2.04 10.14 15.66
C LEU A 168 2.23 9.33 14.37
N ILE A 169 1.19 9.25 13.53
CA ILE A 169 1.27 8.59 12.22
C ILE A 169 2.37 9.23 11.37
N LYS A 170 2.39 10.57 11.30
CA LYS A 170 3.42 11.30 10.56
C LYS A 170 4.82 11.06 11.12
N LYS A 171 5.00 11.16 12.44
CA LYS A 171 6.29 10.92 13.12
C LYS A 171 6.85 9.54 12.77
N LEU A 172 6.01 8.51 12.81
CA LEU A 172 6.44 7.13 12.53
C LEU A 172 6.70 6.91 11.04
N LEU A 173 5.86 7.43 10.13
CA LEU A 173 6.13 7.37 8.70
C LEU A 173 7.43 8.10 8.33
N ASP A 174 7.67 9.29 8.87
CA ASP A 174 8.91 10.04 8.66
C ASP A 174 10.13 9.26 9.18
N HIS A 175 10.00 8.56 10.31
CA HIS A 175 11.06 7.71 10.86
C HIS A 175 11.38 6.50 9.98
N ILE A 176 10.38 5.66 9.69
CA ILE A 176 10.62 4.39 8.98
C ILE A 176 11.05 4.59 7.53
N THR A 177 10.79 5.76 6.95
CA THR A 177 11.14 6.08 5.56
C THR A 177 12.48 6.84 5.43
N GLN A 178 13.24 6.98 6.51
CA GLN A 178 14.60 7.52 6.46
C GLN A 178 15.49 6.69 5.53
N LYS A 179 16.46 7.35 4.90
CA LYS A 179 17.40 6.72 3.95
C LYS A 179 18.14 5.51 4.54
N LYS A 180 18.42 5.49 5.84
CA LYS A 180 19.10 4.38 6.52
C LYS A 180 18.26 3.11 6.65
N TYR A 181 16.93 3.20 6.54
CA TYR A 181 16.04 2.04 6.57
C TYR A 181 15.51 1.66 5.19
N THR A 182 15.84 2.45 4.16
CA THR A 182 15.30 2.28 2.81
C THR A 182 16.35 1.80 1.83
N THR A 183 15.91 1.00 0.86
CA THR A 183 16.70 0.57 -0.27
C THR A 183 15.90 0.73 -1.56
N SER A 184 16.56 1.11 -2.65
CA SER A 184 15.94 1.20 -3.97
C SER A 184 16.43 0.05 -4.83
N VAL A 185 15.50 -0.74 -5.36
CA VAL A 185 15.80 -1.86 -6.25
C VAL A 185 15.46 -1.44 -7.67
N GLU A 186 16.49 -1.40 -8.51
CA GLU A 186 16.38 -1.15 -9.94
C GLU A 186 15.92 -2.43 -10.67
N TRP A 187 14.96 -2.27 -11.57
CA TRP A 187 14.58 -3.31 -12.52
C TRP A 187 15.56 -3.30 -13.70
N LYS A 188 16.20 -4.44 -13.97
CA LYS A 188 17.26 -4.53 -14.98
C LYS A 188 16.77 -5.18 -16.27
N ASN A 189 15.92 -6.19 -16.16
CA ASN A 189 15.45 -6.97 -17.30
C ASN A 189 13.94 -7.23 -17.25
N PRO A 190 13.29 -7.40 -18.42
CA PRO A 190 12.09 -8.20 -18.49
C PRO A 190 12.31 -9.55 -17.81
N SER A 191 11.30 -10.05 -17.10
CA SER A 191 11.30 -11.26 -16.26
C SER A 191 11.98 -11.17 -14.89
N ASP A 192 12.67 -10.08 -14.58
CA ASP A 192 13.09 -9.81 -13.19
C ASP A 192 11.87 -9.96 -12.27
N MET A 193 12.10 -10.51 -11.08
CA MET A 193 11.07 -10.72 -10.08
C MET A 193 11.57 -10.27 -8.72
N ILE A 194 10.77 -9.45 -8.04
CA ILE A 194 11.00 -9.05 -6.66
C ILE A 194 9.88 -9.67 -5.82
N ILE A 195 10.27 -10.29 -4.71
CA ILE A 195 9.38 -10.84 -3.71
C ILE A 195 9.68 -10.14 -2.39
N TRP A 196 8.67 -9.63 -1.70
CA TRP A 196 8.83 -9.00 -0.39
C TRP A 196 7.74 -9.44 0.58
N ASP A 197 8.04 -9.33 1.87
CA ASP A 197 7.14 -9.65 2.97
C ASP A 197 6.46 -8.38 3.51
N ASN A 198 5.16 -8.24 3.25
CA ASN A 198 4.36 -7.10 3.69
C ASN A 198 4.16 -7.06 5.22
N ARG A 199 4.50 -8.13 5.94
CA ARG A 199 4.40 -8.17 7.42
C ARG A 199 5.53 -7.41 8.11
N CYS A 200 6.58 -7.03 7.37
CA CYS A 200 7.71 -6.31 7.93
C CYS A 200 8.35 -5.26 7.00
N THR A 201 7.78 -5.04 5.81
CA THR A 201 8.30 -4.04 4.86
C THR A 201 7.21 -3.11 4.36
N LEU A 202 7.55 -1.84 4.23
CA LEU A 202 6.81 -0.93 3.36
C LEU A 202 7.51 -0.88 2.00
N HIS A 203 6.77 -0.51 0.97
CA HIS A 203 7.34 -0.30 -0.35
C HIS A 203 6.64 0.83 -1.11
N ARG A 204 7.27 1.31 -2.18
CA ARG A 204 6.66 2.25 -3.13
C ARG A 204 7.22 2.07 -4.53
N ALA A 205 6.42 2.44 -5.53
CA ALA A 205 6.91 2.65 -6.88
C ALA A 205 7.59 4.02 -6.96
N ASN A 206 8.85 4.04 -7.39
CA ASN A 206 9.54 5.29 -7.66
C ASN A 206 9.03 5.86 -8.99
N GLY A 207 8.83 7.17 -9.03
CA GLY A 207 8.44 7.87 -10.26
C GLY A 207 9.61 7.99 -11.24
N GLY A 208 9.41 8.78 -12.30
CA GLY A 208 10.52 9.15 -13.18
C GLY A 208 10.07 9.68 -14.52
N ALA A 209 11.06 9.96 -15.38
CA ALA A 209 10.85 10.46 -16.74
C ALA A 209 10.11 9.47 -17.67
N PHE A 210 9.86 8.24 -17.21
CA PHE A 210 9.10 7.25 -17.97
C PHE A 210 7.60 7.50 -18.01
N GLU A 211 7.06 8.23 -17.03
CA GLU A 211 5.61 8.43 -16.90
C GLU A 211 5.03 9.13 -18.13
N GLY A 212 3.95 8.56 -18.71
CA GLY A 212 3.33 9.06 -19.93
C GLY A 212 4.14 8.85 -21.23
N LYS A 213 5.35 8.29 -21.16
CA LYS A 213 6.25 8.13 -22.31
C LYS A 213 6.63 6.69 -22.61
N TYR A 214 7.01 5.93 -21.59
CA TYR A 214 7.42 4.53 -21.74
C TYR A 214 6.52 3.61 -20.95
N LYS A 215 6.39 2.38 -21.44
CA LYS A 215 5.68 1.32 -20.74
C LYS A 215 6.51 0.83 -19.55
N ARG A 216 5.81 0.61 -18.44
CA ARG A 216 6.24 -0.09 -17.25
C ARG A 216 5.15 -1.09 -16.95
N ASP A 217 5.22 -2.28 -17.54
CA ASP A 217 4.29 -3.39 -17.31
C ASP A 217 4.86 -4.30 -16.22
N LEU A 218 4.45 -4.02 -14.97
CA LEU A 218 4.74 -4.89 -13.84
C LEU A 218 3.46 -5.60 -13.40
N ARG A 219 3.55 -6.91 -13.20
CA ARG A 219 2.40 -7.75 -12.84
C ARG A 219 2.62 -8.37 -11.48
N ARG A 220 1.63 -8.22 -10.60
CA ARG A 220 1.74 -8.66 -9.20
C ARG A 220 0.73 -9.73 -8.87
N THR A 221 1.14 -10.72 -8.09
CA THR A 221 0.21 -11.51 -7.28
C THR A 221 0.58 -11.35 -5.81
N THR A 222 -0.40 -11.56 -4.94
CA THR A 222 -0.25 -11.34 -3.49
C THR A 222 -0.80 -12.55 -2.76
N VAL A 223 -0.02 -13.08 -1.83
CA VAL A 223 -0.38 -14.17 -0.94
C VAL A 223 -1.01 -13.58 0.31
N HIS A 224 -2.09 -14.20 0.79
CA HIS A 224 -2.68 -13.80 2.05
C HIS A 224 -1.79 -14.19 3.23
N ASP A 225 -1.85 -13.38 4.28
CA ASP A 225 -1.18 -13.70 5.54
C ASP A 225 -1.82 -14.93 6.18
N ASP A 226 -0.98 -15.85 6.66
CA ASP A 226 -1.33 -17.10 7.33
C ASP A 226 -0.77 -17.16 8.77
N SER A 227 -0.16 -16.08 9.24
CA SER A 227 0.29 -15.94 10.63
C SER A 227 -0.87 -15.95 11.63
N SER A 228 -0.55 -16.16 12.91
CA SER A 228 -1.57 -16.15 13.98
C SER A 228 -2.27 -14.79 14.12
N THR A 229 -1.65 -13.73 13.59
CA THR A 229 -2.19 -12.37 13.60
C THR A 229 -2.71 -11.91 12.23
N ALA A 230 -2.88 -12.81 11.25
CA ALA A 230 -3.22 -12.47 9.86
C ALA A 230 -4.45 -11.57 9.67
N TRP A 231 -5.39 -11.60 10.62
CA TRP A 231 -6.62 -10.81 10.62
C TRP A 231 -6.55 -9.55 11.47
N GLY A 232 -5.42 -9.28 12.13
CA GLY A 232 -5.30 -8.16 13.06
C GLY A 232 -6.36 -8.23 14.16
N LEU A 233 -7.22 -7.21 14.22
CA LEU A 233 -8.36 -7.08 15.14
C LEU A 233 -9.70 -7.04 14.38
N ASN A 234 -9.76 -7.71 13.23
CA ASN A 234 -10.94 -7.79 12.36
C ASN A 234 -11.56 -9.19 12.46
N GLU A 235 -12.89 -9.29 12.40
CA GLU A 235 -13.58 -10.58 12.47
C GLU A 235 -13.56 -11.30 11.11
N VAL A 236 -13.49 -12.63 11.12
CA VAL A 236 -13.42 -13.44 9.89
C VAL A 236 -14.72 -13.38 9.09
N GLU A 237 -15.85 -13.26 9.80
CA GLU A 237 -17.20 -13.11 9.26
C GLU A 237 -17.37 -11.79 8.49
N ASP A 238 -16.55 -10.78 8.80
CA ASP A 238 -16.63 -9.47 8.15
C ASP A 238 -16.25 -9.54 6.67
N THR A 239 -15.65 -10.64 6.19
CA THR A 239 -15.20 -10.69 4.80
C THR A 239 -16.32 -10.49 3.80
N GLU A 240 -17.51 -11.07 3.93
CA GLU A 240 -18.55 -10.94 2.89
C GLU A 240 -19.13 -9.53 2.80
N ASN A 241 -19.13 -8.80 3.91
CA ASN A 241 -19.64 -7.44 4.04
C ASN A 241 -18.54 -6.37 4.09
N TRP A 242 -17.26 -6.75 3.96
CA TRP A 242 -16.13 -5.82 3.95
C TRP A 242 -16.12 -5.00 2.66
N VAL A 243 -16.91 -3.94 2.66
CA VAL A 243 -16.86 -2.88 1.67
C VAL A 243 -15.65 -2.02 2.04
N VAL A 244 -14.53 -2.24 1.34
CA VAL A 244 -13.46 -1.23 1.29
C VAL A 244 -14.11 0.05 0.78
N ASN A 245 -13.76 1.24 1.28
CA ASN A 245 -14.34 2.49 0.75
C ASN A 245 -14.15 2.54 -0.78
N HIS A 246 -15.22 2.24 -1.52
CA HIS A 246 -15.21 2.05 -2.98
C HIS A 246 -15.25 3.39 -3.71
N ASP A 247 -15.46 4.51 -3.02
CA ASP A 247 -15.65 5.81 -3.69
C ASP A 247 -14.37 6.27 -4.38
N ALA A 248 -13.20 5.97 -3.81
CA ALA A 248 -11.92 6.18 -4.47
C ALA A 248 -11.78 5.31 -5.73
N THR A 249 -12.25 4.07 -5.68
CA THR A 249 -12.20 3.13 -6.81
C THR A 249 -13.23 3.48 -7.88
N ARG A 250 -14.42 3.97 -7.50
CA ARG A 250 -15.51 4.43 -8.40
C ARG A 250 -15.11 5.69 -9.14
N ALA A 251 -14.50 6.65 -8.44
CA ALA A 251 -13.91 7.83 -9.06
C ALA A 251 -12.86 7.46 -10.12
N ALA A 252 -12.13 6.35 -9.93
CA ALA A 252 -11.19 5.83 -10.91
C ALA A 252 -11.83 5.04 -12.07
N GLY A 253 -13.09 4.60 -11.93
CA GLY A 253 -13.84 3.80 -12.90
C GLY A 253 -14.72 4.61 -13.86
N GLN A 254 -14.94 5.91 -13.59
CA GLN A 254 -15.64 6.82 -14.50
C GLN A 254 -14.74 7.24 -15.67
N THR A 255 -14.45 6.30 -16.57
CA THR A 255 -14.06 6.61 -17.95
C THR A 255 -15.35 6.90 -18.72
N LYS A 256 -15.56 8.15 -19.13
CA LYS A 256 -16.58 8.49 -20.13
C LYS A 256 -16.21 7.89 -21.48
#